data_AF-A0A401GRZ3-F1
#
_entry.id   AF-A0A401GRZ3-F1
#
_cell.length_a   1.000
_cell.length_b   1.000
_cell.length_c   1.000
_cell.angle_alpha   90.00
_cell.angle_beta   90.00
_cell.angle_gamma   90.00
#
_symmetry.space_group_name_H-M   'P 1'
#
loop_
_entity.id
_entity.type
_entity.pdbx_description
1 polymer ?
#
loop_
_entity_poly.entity_id
_entity_poly.type
_entity_poly.pdbx_seq_one_letter_code
_entity_poly.pdbx_strand_id
1 'polypeptide(L)'
;MSRTQIATLEKLCGRQETFTKSEALFHSAVAKTGPGSGYSLGDASVGLPAICAYIASLELGNGDVSEKVAQTASCVTVKQFKTAVQTVRAALAAAAAPSQELETALSYDSLMRKYHVGRKRFVHDCLCDVEKALVASRELPPDLHPPCDAVTVAVFYWTCAVVLKMKRKNIQPEVVLRERGLVRDDYDEIIDILQTSCQDVALKVDAKVAELRKEVPTPTAGPSASTSSATATPNVSPTKSPTKSALKTRPLDASPTKTPTHKRKVAFHDLATDEDQSVLETPTKKRRTSPAKPVLPQLSVLPVPVSTRPSRSPTKRGPFPDSATSSSRAMLNPLQTSEEDLDRSQQPAFPLVASADFSGQGPSTPRRRAPQTPTSARRASSNGLETPTSVSRMGRQAPRLEILDEPPRPRFRPVYLDHRQWVSRDPRIEREWRLVEEFRRSLVVSNRAEVGA
;
A
#
# COMPACT_ATOMS: atom_id res chain seq x y z
N MET A 1 -2.28 -21.76 -8.94
CA MET A 1 -1.04 -22.48 -9.31
C MET A 1 -1.42 -23.68 -10.17
N SER A 2 -0.71 -23.97 -11.25
CA SER A 2 -1.00 -25.17 -12.05
C SER A 2 -0.46 -26.43 -11.36
N ARG A 3 -1.10 -27.59 -11.56
CA ARG A 3 -0.63 -28.88 -11.01
C ARG A 3 0.83 -29.17 -11.38
N THR A 4 1.25 -28.75 -12.57
CA THR A 4 2.63 -28.89 -13.04
C THR A 4 3.62 -28.07 -12.20
N GLN A 5 3.25 -26.87 -11.75
CA GLN A 5 4.11 -26.03 -10.92
C GLN A 5 4.28 -26.62 -9.51
N ILE A 6 3.19 -27.15 -8.94
CA ILE A 6 3.21 -27.82 -7.63
C ILE A 6 4.12 -29.05 -7.67
N ALA A 7 3.94 -29.92 -8.68
CA ALA A 7 4.77 -31.10 -8.85
C ALA A 7 6.26 -30.77 -9.06
N THR A 8 6.59 -29.60 -9.65
CA THR A 8 7.97 -29.13 -9.75
C THR A 8 8.52 -28.71 -8.39
N LEU A 9 7.72 -28.03 -7.55
CA LEU A 9 8.13 -27.67 -6.18
C LEU A 9 8.33 -28.91 -5.31
N GLU A 10 7.42 -29.88 -5.35
CA GLU A 10 7.52 -31.14 -4.60
C GLU A 10 8.78 -31.93 -4.97
N LYS A 11 9.20 -31.87 -6.23
CA LYS A 11 10.43 -32.54 -6.69
C LYS A 11 11.71 -31.81 -6.28
N LEU A 12 11.65 -30.50 -6.08
CA LEU A 12 12.83 -29.67 -5.77
C LEU A 12 13.04 -29.51 -4.27
N CYS A 13 11.98 -29.38 -3.50
CA CYS A 13 12.04 -29.19 -2.06
C CYS A 13 12.07 -30.56 -1.37
N GLY A 14 13.19 -30.90 -0.73
CA GLY A 14 13.29 -32.11 0.08
C GLY A 14 12.61 -31.98 1.44
N ARG A 15 12.45 -30.73 1.94
CA ARG A 15 11.81 -30.45 3.23
C ARG A 15 10.44 -29.78 3.06
N GLN A 16 9.51 -30.17 3.93
CA GLN A 16 8.15 -29.61 3.94
C GLN A 16 8.13 -28.09 4.24
N GLU A 17 9.03 -27.61 5.11
CA GLU A 17 9.14 -26.17 5.43
C GLU A 17 9.58 -25.33 4.22
N THR A 18 10.54 -25.83 3.43
CA THR A 18 10.97 -25.16 2.19
C THR A 18 9.83 -25.14 1.18
N PHE A 19 9.08 -26.23 1.09
CA PHE A 19 7.93 -26.36 0.19
C PHE A 19 6.85 -25.32 0.50
N THR A 20 6.36 -25.28 1.75
CA THR A 20 5.28 -24.34 2.16
C THR A 20 5.70 -22.88 1.96
N LYS A 21 6.95 -22.55 2.32
CA LYS A 21 7.47 -21.20 2.12
C LYS A 21 7.63 -20.87 0.63
N SER A 22 8.10 -21.81 -0.18
CA SER A 22 8.26 -21.63 -1.63
C SER A 22 6.91 -21.41 -2.33
N GLU A 23 5.85 -22.08 -1.88
CA GLU A 23 4.49 -21.92 -2.38
C GLU A 23 3.94 -20.52 -2.07
N ALA A 24 4.07 -20.06 -0.82
CA ALA A 24 3.66 -18.70 -0.42
C ALA A 24 4.40 -17.61 -1.22
N LEU A 25 5.73 -17.78 -1.39
CA LEU A 25 6.53 -16.87 -2.21
C LEU A 25 6.12 -16.93 -3.68
N PHE A 26 5.78 -18.10 -4.22
CA PHE A 26 5.33 -18.25 -5.60
C PHE A 26 4.03 -17.48 -5.86
N HIS A 27 3.04 -17.60 -4.98
CA HIS A 27 1.79 -16.84 -5.11
C HIS A 27 2.03 -15.33 -5.08
N SER A 28 2.89 -14.88 -4.18
CA SER A 28 3.24 -13.46 -4.03
C SER A 28 4.01 -12.94 -5.25
N ALA A 29 4.96 -13.74 -5.76
CA ALA A 29 5.74 -13.41 -6.95
C ALA A 29 4.85 -13.35 -8.20
N VAL A 30 3.96 -14.33 -8.43
CA VAL A 30 3.05 -14.32 -9.59
C VAL A 30 2.20 -13.05 -9.65
N ALA A 31 1.70 -12.59 -8.51
CA ALA A 31 0.92 -11.35 -8.43
C ALA A 31 1.76 -10.10 -8.76
N LYS A 32 3.05 -10.12 -8.40
CA LYS A 32 3.92 -8.93 -8.44
C LYS A 32 4.87 -8.89 -9.62
N THR A 33 5.08 -10.00 -10.33
CA THR A 33 5.93 -10.07 -11.53
C THR A 33 5.13 -10.24 -12.81
N GLY A 34 3.81 -10.07 -12.74
CA GLY A 34 2.93 -10.08 -13.91
C GLY A 34 3.24 -8.95 -14.89
N PRO A 35 2.81 -9.06 -16.17
CA PRO A 35 3.01 -8.01 -17.16
C PRO A 35 2.38 -6.69 -16.68
N GLY A 36 3.15 -5.61 -16.71
CA GLY A 36 2.72 -4.27 -16.26
C GLY A 36 3.09 -3.90 -14.82
N SER A 37 3.60 -4.84 -14.01
CA SER A 37 4.05 -4.58 -12.63
C SER A 37 5.34 -3.78 -12.49
N GLY A 38 6.08 -3.60 -13.59
CA GLY A 38 7.46 -3.09 -13.57
C GLY A 38 8.52 -4.15 -13.28
N TYR A 39 8.14 -5.35 -12.81
CA TYR A 39 9.03 -6.47 -12.48
C TYR A 39 8.84 -7.65 -13.44
N SER A 40 8.92 -7.40 -14.75
CA SER A 40 8.71 -8.45 -15.75
C SER A 40 9.90 -9.42 -15.80
N LEU A 41 9.61 -10.72 -15.75
CA LEU A 41 10.61 -11.80 -15.84
C LEU A 41 10.88 -12.26 -17.28
N GLY A 42 10.04 -11.87 -18.25
CA GLY A 42 10.14 -12.33 -19.63
C GLY A 42 10.12 -13.86 -19.74
N ASP A 43 11.09 -14.43 -20.47
CA ASP A 43 11.22 -15.88 -20.68
C ASP A 43 11.51 -16.65 -19.38
N ALA A 44 12.05 -15.98 -18.36
CA ALA A 44 12.32 -16.62 -17.05
C ALA A 44 11.06 -16.87 -16.23
N SER A 45 9.89 -16.42 -16.69
CA SER A 45 8.59 -16.69 -16.04
C SER A 45 8.25 -18.19 -15.96
N VAL A 46 8.72 -19.00 -16.92
CA VAL A 46 8.51 -20.46 -16.93
C VAL A 46 9.21 -21.13 -15.75
N GLY A 47 10.38 -20.60 -15.36
CA GLY A 47 11.22 -21.09 -14.28
C GLY A 47 10.88 -20.55 -12.89
N LEU A 48 9.80 -19.77 -12.75
CA LEU A 48 9.45 -19.09 -11.50
C LEU A 48 9.31 -20.03 -10.28
N PRO A 49 8.69 -21.23 -10.37
CA PRO A 49 8.62 -22.14 -9.22
C PRO A 49 10.00 -22.52 -8.68
N ALA A 50 10.95 -22.84 -9.56
CA ALA A 50 12.31 -23.22 -9.17
C ALA A 50 13.08 -22.04 -8.54
N ILE A 51 12.85 -20.81 -9.04
CA ILE A 51 13.41 -19.58 -8.46
C ILE A 51 12.85 -19.34 -7.05
N CYS A 52 11.54 -19.49 -6.84
CA CYS A 52 10.91 -19.34 -5.53
C CYS A 52 11.39 -20.40 -4.53
N ALA A 53 11.58 -21.66 -4.96
CA ALA A 53 12.15 -22.72 -4.14
C ALA A 53 13.59 -22.38 -3.67
N TYR A 54 14.41 -21.85 -4.58
CA TYR A 54 15.76 -21.39 -4.24
C TYR A 54 15.76 -20.24 -3.23
N ILE A 55 14.91 -19.23 -3.42
CA ILE A 55 14.79 -18.10 -2.47
C ILE A 55 14.32 -18.59 -1.10
N ALA A 56 13.32 -19.48 -1.05
CA ALA A 56 12.83 -20.05 0.21
C ALA A 56 13.93 -20.81 0.97
N SER A 57 14.72 -21.64 0.27
CA SER A 57 15.87 -22.36 0.82
C SER A 57 16.92 -21.41 1.41
N LEU A 58 17.20 -20.29 0.73
CA LEU A 58 18.14 -19.27 1.20
C LEU A 58 17.65 -18.53 2.44
N GLU A 59 16.37 -18.14 2.47
CA GLU A 59 15.82 -17.43 3.64
C GLU A 59 15.70 -18.32 4.89
N LEU A 60 15.51 -19.63 4.71
CA LEU A 60 15.50 -20.58 5.81
C LEU A 60 16.92 -21.01 6.24
N GLY A 61 17.95 -20.75 5.43
CA GLY A 61 19.32 -21.17 5.70
C GLY A 61 19.54 -22.69 5.66
N ASN A 62 18.61 -23.42 5.03
CA ASN A 62 18.60 -24.89 5.06
C ASN A 62 19.42 -25.54 3.94
N GLY A 63 19.73 -24.80 2.86
CA GLY A 63 20.50 -25.31 1.73
C GLY A 63 19.81 -26.44 0.93
N ASP A 64 18.49 -26.59 1.08
CA ASP A 64 17.68 -27.67 0.48
C ASP A 64 17.73 -27.64 -1.05
N VAL A 65 17.68 -26.44 -1.62
CA VAL A 65 17.79 -26.21 -3.07
C VAL A 65 19.07 -25.42 -3.36
N SER A 66 19.99 -26.03 -4.12
CA SER A 66 21.20 -25.36 -4.60
C SER A 66 20.93 -24.52 -5.85
N GLU A 67 21.72 -23.47 -6.07
CA GLU A 67 21.58 -22.58 -7.24
C GLU A 67 21.62 -23.35 -8.56
N LYS A 68 22.54 -24.31 -8.68
CA LYS A 68 22.70 -25.15 -9.88
C LYS A 68 21.45 -25.99 -10.16
N VAL A 69 20.87 -26.62 -9.12
CA VAL A 69 19.67 -27.46 -9.26
C VAL A 69 18.46 -26.62 -9.65
N ALA A 70 18.25 -25.47 -9.00
CA ALA A 70 17.17 -24.55 -9.35
C ALA A 70 17.33 -24.01 -10.78
N GLN A 71 18.56 -23.68 -11.18
CA GLN A 71 18.84 -23.22 -12.54
C GLN A 71 18.50 -24.30 -13.57
N THR A 72 18.95 -25.54 -13.38
CA THR A 72 18.63 -26.65 -14.29
C THR A 72 17.12 -26.88 -14.40
N ALA A 73 16.40 -26.86 -13.27
CA ALA A 73 14.95 -27.05 -13.24
C ALA A 73 14.15 -25.89 -13.85
N SER A 74 14.69 -24.67 -13.77
CA SER A 74 14.09 -23.48 -14.39
C SER A 74 14.28 -23.42 -15.91
N CYS A 75 15.19 -24.24 -16.46
CA CYS A 75 15.57 -24.27 -17.88
C CYS A 75 16.03 -22.91 -18.44
N VAL A 76 16.58 -22.02 -17.62
CA VAL A 76 17.13 -20.72 -18.05
C VAL A 76 18.65 -20.66 -18.01
N THR A 77 19.22 -19.72 -18.76
CA THR A 77 20.67 -19.46 -18.71
C THR A 77 21.08 -18.91 -17.34
N VAL A 78 22.33 -19.17 -16.91
CA VAL A 78 22.84 -18.74 -15.59
C VAL A 78 22.63 -17.23 -15.37
N LYS A 79 22.89 -16.43 -16.40
CA LYS A 79 22.73 -14.97 -16.35
C LYS A 79 21.27 -14.57 -16.14
N GLN A 80 20.36 -15.15 -16.93
CA GLN A 80 18.92 -14.90 -16.78
C GLN A 80 18.39 -15.37 -15.43
N PHE A 81 18.88 -16.50 -14.91
CA PHE A 81 18.51 -17.02 -13.59
C PHE A 81 18.86 -16.01 -12.48
N LYS A 82 20.11 -15.53 -12.45
CA LYS A 82 20.55 -14.55 -11.45
C LYS A 82 19.76 -13.25 -11.53
N THR A 83 19.52 -12.73 -12.73
CA THR A 83 18.68 -11.55 -12.93
C THR A 83 17.25 -11.80 -12.47
N ALA A 84 16.66 -12.95 -12.79
CA ALA A 84 15.30 -13.30 -12.37
C ALA A 84 15.19 -13.44 -10.84
N VAL A 85 16.15 -14.06 -10.17
CA VAL A 85 16.22 -14.12 -8.70
C VAL A 85 16.23 -12.72 -8.10
N GLN A 86 17.05 -11.82 -8.64
CA GLN A 86 17.12 -10.43 -8.15
C GLN A 86 15.82 -9.67 -8.40
N THR A 87 15.20 -9.83 -9.56
CA THR A 87 13.90 -9.21 -9.89
C THR A 87 12.79 -9.72 -8.98
N VAL A 88 12.72 -11.04 -8.73
CA VAL A 88 11.73 -11.62 -7.81
C VAL A 88 11.96 -11.12 -6.38
N ARG A 89 13.21 -11.06 -5.90
CA ARG A 89 13.52 -10.48 -4.58
C ARG A 89 13.11 -9.02 -4.48
N ALA A 90 13.40 -8.21 -5.50
CA ALA A 90 13.00 -6.81 -5.52
C ALA A 90 11.46 -6.66 -5.54
N ALA A 91 10.76 -7.50 -6.30
CA ALA A 91 9.30 -7.51 -6.37
C ALA A 91 8.67 -7.93 -5.03
N LEU A 92 9.22 -8.95 -4.37
CA LEU A 92 8.78 -9.40 -3.05
C LEU A 92 9.11 -8.38 -1.97
N ALA A 93 10.28 -7.74 -2.02
CA ALA A 93 10.65 -6.66 -1.10
C ALA A 93 9.75 -5.43 -1.29
N ALA A 94 9.37 -5.08 -2.53
CA ALA A 94 8.42 -4.01 -2.80
C ALA A 94 6.98 -4.37 -2.36
N ALA A 95 6.65 -5.67 -2.32
CA ALA A 95 5.37 -6.15 -1.83
C ALA A 95 5.31 -6.25 -0.29
N ALA A 96 6.42 -6.63 0.32
CA ALA A 96 6.59 -6.71 1.77
C ALA A 96 6.87 -5.33 2.39
N ALA A 97 7.43 -4.40 1.61
CA ALA A 97 7.38 -2.99 1.95
C ALA A 97 5.90 -2.67 2.11
N PRO A 98 5.47 -2.21 3.31
CA PRO A 98 4.07 -1.88 3.53
C PRO A 98 3.69 -0.93 2.42
N SER A 99 2.81 -1.38 1.51
CA SER A 99 2.37 -0.56 0.39
C SER A 99 1.87 0.72 1.02
N GLN A 100 2.60 1.79 0.78
CA GLN A 100 2.51 3.04 1.52
C GLN A 100 1.13 3.72 1.37
N GLU A 101 0.24 3.12 0.58
CA GLU A 101 -1.05 3.65 0.14
C GLU A 101 -2.28 2.99 0.77
N LEU A 102 -2.19 1.81 1.41
CA LEU A 102 -3.35 1.22 2.08
C LEU A 102 -2.96 0.50 3.38
N GLU A 103 -3.48 1.00 4.50
CA GLU A 103 -3.83 0.21 5.68
C GLU A 103 -2.71 -0.30 6.60
N THR A 104 -1.69 0.53 6.89
CA THR A 104 -1.27 0.55 8.30
C THR A 104 -2.12 1.60 9.00
N ALA A 105 -3.03 1.13 9.87
CA ALA A 105 -3.77 1.95 10.83
C ALA A 105 -2.82 3.01 11.39
N LEU A 106 -3.27 4.26 11.42
CA LEU A 106 -2.40 5.36 11.81
C LEU A 106 -2.00 5.16 13.27
N SER A 107 -0.71 4.94 13.52
CA SER A 107 -0.18 4.80 14.87
C SER A 107 0.42 6.11 15.35
N TYR A 108 0.30 6.41 16.65
CA TYR A 108 0.95 7.58 17.26
C TYR A 108 2.46 7.60 17.00
N ASP A 109 3.13 6.44 17.02
CA ASP A 109 4.57 6.32 16.70
C ASP A 109 4.92 6.78 15.29
N SER A 110 4.02 6.58 14.33
CA SER A 110 4.22 7.05 12.95
C SER A 110 4.12 8.58 12.86
N LEU A 111 3.12 9.17 13.52
CA LEU A 111 2.93 10.62 13.60
C LEU A 111 4.09 11.30 14.35
N MET A 112 4.51 10.74 15.47
CA MET A 112 5.62 11.27 16.27
C MET A 112 6.96 11.21 15.54
N ARG A 113 7.18 10.17 14.73
CA ARG A 113 8.34 10.09 13.82
C ARG A 113 8.26 11.14 12.72
N LYS A 114 7.09 11.32 12.09
CA LYS A 114 6.86 12.29 11.00
C LYS A 114 7.08 13.74 11.47
N TYR A 115 6.64 14.08 12.67
CA TYR A 115 6.72 15.45 13.22
C TYR A 115 7.90 15.68 14.18
N HIS A 116 8.82 14.71 14.30
CA HIS A 116 10.01 14.79 15.15
C HIS A 116 9.71 15.23 16.60
N VAL A 117 8.66 14.67 17.19
CA VAL A 117 8.25 15.02 18.56
C VAL A 117 9.29 14.47 19.57
N GLY A 118 9.79 15.36 20.43
CA GLY A 118 10.74 15.02 21.49
C GLY A 118 10.10 14.23 22.64
N ARG A 119 10.92 13.54 23.46
CA ARG A 119 10.49 12.73 24.62
C ARG A 119 9.38 11.73 24.27
N LYS A 120 9.67 10.86 23.30
CA LYS A 120 8.67 10.00 22.66
C LYS A 120 7.80 9.18 23.63
N ARG A 121 8.41 8.53 24.63
CA ARG A 121 7.67 7.72 25.61
C ARG A 121 6.64 8.55 26.38
N PHE A 122 7.07 9.68 26.94
CA PHE A 122 6.19 10.56 27.70
C PHE A 122 5.00 11.07 26.87
N VAL A 123 5.26 11.53 25.64
CA VAL A 123 4.18 12.03 24.78
C VAL A 123 3.24 10.90 24.37
N HIS A 124 3.76 9.71 24.06
CA HIS A 124 2.95 8.55 23.76
C HIS A 124 2.01 8.19 24.93
N ASP A 125 2.53 8.18 26.16
CA ASP A 125 1.71 7.91 27.36
C ASP A 125 0.61 8.97 27.55
N CYS A 126 0.93 10.24 27.29
CA CYS A 126 -0.07 11.32 27.33
C CYS A 126 -1.16 11.14 26.27
N LEU A 127 -0.79 10.72 25.06
CA LEU A 127 -1.75 10.44 23.97
C LEU A 127 -2.69 9.30 24.36
N CYS A 128 -2.15 8.22 24.92
CA CYS A 128 -2.96 7.11 25.42
C CYS A 128 -3.85 7.51 26.60
N ASP A 129 -3.39 8.37 27.51
CA ASP A 129 -4.18 8.87 28.63
C ASP A 129 -5.37 9.72 28.12
N VAL A 130 -5.16 10.57 27.11
CA VAL A 130 -6.21 11.39 26.49
C VAL A 130 -7.20 10.53 25.73
N GLU A 131 -6.74 9.56 24.93
CA GLU A 131 -7.62 8.65 24.20
C GLU A 131 -8.48 7.81 25.16
N LYS A 132 -7.90 7.30 26.24
CA LYS A 132 -8.66 6.56 27.27
C LYS A 132 -9.73 7.43 27.92
N ALA A 133 -9.42 8.69 28.22
CA ALA A 133 -10.39 9.62 28.80
C ALA A 133 -11.49 10.00 27.82
N LEU A 134 -11.15 10.18 26.54
CA LEU A 134 -12.11 10.42 25.47
C LEU A 134 -13.07 9.24 25.29
N VAL A 135 -12.58 7.99 25.35
CA VAL A 135 -13.44 6.80 25.32
C VAL A 135 -14.29 6.70 26.60
N ALA A 136 -13.74 7.08 27.76
CA ALA A 136 -14.45 7.05 29.03
C ALA A 136 -15.58 8.09 29.12
N SER A 137 -15.49 9.23 28.41
CA SER A 137 -16.52 10.26 28.43
C SER A 137 -17.83 9.81 27.78
N ARG A 138 -17.77 8.83 26.85
CA ARG A 138 -18.92 8.34 26.06
C ARG A 138 -19.62 9.43 25.23
N GLU A 139 -18.96 10.56 25.00
CA GLU A 139 -19.48 11.66 24.17
C GLU A 139 -19.18 11.46 22.68
N LEU A 140 -18.28 10.54 22.34
CA LEU A 140 -17.95 10.21 20.96
C LEU A 140 -19.13 9.57 20.21
N PRO A 141 -19.41 9.99 18.97
CA PRO A 141 -20.33 9.28 18.09
C PRO A 141 -19.92 7.81 17.91
N PRO A 142 -20.87 6.86 17.79
CA PRO A 142 -20.58 5.44 17.63
C PRO A 142 -19.74 5.15 16.38
N ASP A 143 -19.90 5.96 15.33
CA ASP A 143 -19.17 5.83 14.07
C ASP A 143 -17.70 6.30 14.18
N LEU A 144 -17.38 7.09 15.22
CA LEU A 144 -16.04 7.63 15.48
C LEU A 144 -15.34 6.93 16.65
N HIS A 145 -15.77 5.72 17.03
CA HIS A 145 -15.08 4.97 18.08
C HIS A 145 -13.73 4.40 17.63
N PRO A 146 -12.71 4.37 18.52
CA PRO A 146 -11.44 3.70 18.22
C PRO A 146 -11.63 2.21 17.86
N PRO A 147 -10.84 1.66 16.91
CA PRO A 147 -9.70 2.28 16.22
C PRO A 147 -10.15 3.10 14.99
N CYS A 148 -10.06 4.43 15.09
CA CYS A 148 -10.40 5.36 14.01
C CYS A 148 -9.24 6.33 13.79
N ASP A 149 -8.76 6.42 12.54
CA ASP A 149 -7.65 7.30 12.17
C ASP A 149 -7.96 8.78 12.48
N ALA A 150 -9.22 9.21 12.34
CA ALA A 150 -9.66 10.56 12.68
C ALA A 150 -9.44 10.89 14.16
N VAL A 151 -9.75 9.96 15.05
CA VAL A 151 -9.53 10.10 16.50
C VAL A 151 -8.04 10.18 16.80
N THR A 152 -7.23 9.29 16.23
CA THR A 152 -5.77 9.29 16.41
C THR A 152 -5.16 10.64 15.98
N VAL A 153 -5.59 11.18 14.83
CA VAL A 153 -5.15 12.51 14.36
C VAL A 153 -5.62 13.59 15.33
N ALA A 154 -6.91 13.66 15.66
CA ALA A 154 -7.46 14.69 16.54
C ALA A 154 -6.76 14.71 17.93
N VAL A 155 -6.63 13.54 18.57
CA VAL A 155 -5.93 13.38 19.85
C VAL A 155 -4.47 13.81 19.75
N PHE A 156 -3.76 13.42 18.68
CA PHE A 156 -2.37 13.81 18.45
C PHE A 156 -2.19 15.32 18.36
N TYR A 157 -2.98 15.97 17.52
CA TYR A 157 -2.89 17.41 17.29
C TYR A 157 -3.33 18.23 18.50
N TRP A 158 -4.43 17.84 19.14
CA TRP A 158 -4.92 18.48 20.36
C TRP A 158 -3.89 18.39 21.49
N THR A 159 -3.34 17.19 21.73
CA THR A 159 -2.30 16.99 22.76
C THR A 159 -1.05 17.81 22.45
N CYS A 160 -0.59 17.82 21.21
CA CYS A 160 0.58 18.62 20.82
C CYS A 160 0.35 20.13 20.96
N ALA A 161 -0.87 20.61 20.67
CA ALA A 161 -1.23 22.02 20.75
C ALA A 161 -1.44 22.50 22.20
N VAL A 162 -2.21 21.74 22.99
CA VAL A 162 -2.61 22.10 24.36
C VAL A 162 -1.47 21.83 25.34
N VAL A 163 -0.98 20.59 25.38
CA VAL A 163 -0.03 20.12 26.40
C VAL A 163 1.39 20.58 26.10
N LEU A 164 1.87 20.31 24.88
CA LEU A 164 3.28 20.56 24.56
C LEU A 164 3.53 22.03 24.23
N LYS A 165 2.46 22.82 24.05
CA LYS A 165 2.51 24.22 23.58
C LYS A 165 3.41 24.34 22.33
N MET A 166 3.42 23.31 21.50
CA MET A 166 4.18 23.32 20.26
C MET A 166 3.58 24.40 19.35
N LYS A 167 4.45 25.20 18.73
CA LYS A 167 4.00 26.24 17.82
C LYS A 167 3.21 25.58 16.68
N ARG A 168 1.93 25.95 16.52
CA ARG A 168 1.01 25.46 15.47
C ARG A 168 1.60 25.50 14.06
N LYS A 169 2.61 26.35 13.84
CA LYS A 169 3.33 26.47 12.56
C LYS A 169 3.96 25.16 12.09
N ASN A 170 4.31 24.23 13.00
CA ASN A 170 5.02 23.01 12.64
C ASN A 170 4.10 21.83 12.31
N ILE A 171 2.82 21.89 12.70
CA ILE A 171 1.92 20.73 12.59
C ILE A 171 0.61 21.23 11.96
N GLN A 172 0.44 20.99 10.66
CA GLN A 172 -0.78 21.32 9.94
C GLN A 172 -1.67 20.07 9.87
N PRO A 173 -2.86 20.06 10.51
CA PRO A 173 -3.77 18.90 10.48
C PRO A 173 -4.31 18.64 9.07
N GLU A 174 -4.53 19.71 8.31
CA GLU A 174 -5.09 19.68 6.95
C GLU A 174 -4.30 18.79 5.98
N VAL A 175 -2.98 18.70 6.15
CA VAL A 175 -2.12 17.87 5.29
C VAL A 175 -2.37 16.39 5.57
N VAL A 176 -2.46 16.01 6.86
CA VAL A 176 -2.67 14.61 7.26
C VAL A 176 -4.11 14.18 6.97
N LEU A 177 -5.09 15.05 7.21
CA LEU A 177 -6.50 14.79 6.86
C LEU A 177 -6.64 14.53 5.35
N ARG A 178 -5.99 15.34 4.51
CA ARG A 178 -6.02 15.16 3.05
C ARG A 178 -5.28 13.91 2.59
N GLU A 179 -4.11 13.60 3.16
CA GLU A 179 -3.35 12.40 2.85
C GLU A 179 -4.13 11.11 3.16
N ARG A 180 -4.94 11.11 4.23
CA ARG A 180 -5.72 9.96 4.68
C ARG A 180 -7.16 9.93 4.18
N GLY A 181 -7.61 10.99 3.49
CA GLY A 181 -9.00 11.12 3.04
C GLY A 181 -10.00 11.25 4.17
N LEU A 182 -9.59 11.82 5.31
CA LEU A 182 -10.46 12.02 6.47
C LEU A 182 -11.39 13.22 6.25
N VAL A 183 -12.64 13.07 6.70
CA VAL A 183 -13.63 14.15 6.66
C VAL A 183 -13.26 15.20 7.70
N ARG A 184 -13.29 16.47 7.29
CA ARG A 184 -12.92 17.59 8.17
C ARG A 184 -13.92 17.76 9.31
N ASP A 185 -15.21 17.58 9.01
CA ASP A 185 -16.29 17.75 9.98
C ASP A 185 -16.13 16.76 11.16
N ASP A 186 -15.81 15.49 10.88
CA ASP A 186 -15.51 14.48 11.92
C ASP A 186 -14.33 14.90 12.80
N TYR A 187 -13.27 15.46 12.20
CA TYR A 187 -12.12 15.95 12.95
C TYR A 187 -12.49 17.13 13.87
N ASP A 188 -13.23 18.10 13.35
CA ASP A 188 -13.64 19.28 14.12
C ASP A 188 -14.60 18.88 15.26
N GLU A 189 -15.52 17.94 15.03
CA GLU A 189 -16.40 17.38 16.06
C GLU A 189 -15.61 16.67 17.19
N ILE A 190 -14.63 15.83 16.85
CA ILE A 190 -13.78 15.17 17.85
C ILE A 190 -12.98 16.21 18.66
N ILE A 191 -12.50 17.27 18.00
CA ILE A 191 -11.76 18.34 18.66
C ILE A 191 -12.64 19.12 19.65
N ASP A 192 -13.90 19.37 19.31
CA ASP A 192 -14.84 20.03 20.22
C ASP A 192 -15.14 19.14 21.44
N ILE A 193 -15.35 17.83 21.24
CA ILE A 193 -15.53 16.87 22.33
C ILE A 193 -14.28 16.79 23.21
N LEU A 194 -13.07 16.81 22.63
CA LEU A 194 -11.82 16.84 23.39
C LEU A 194 -11.70 18.12 24.24
N GLN A 195 -12.17 19.26 23.73
CA GLN A 195 -12.15 20.52 24.48
C GLN A 195 -13.14 20.55 25.65
N THR A 196 -14.30 19.89 25.55
CA THR A 196 -15.30 19.83 26.61
C THR A 196 -14.97 18.74 27.63
N SER A 197 -14.71 17.51 27.18
CA SER A 197 -14.63 16.33 28.05
C SER A 197 -13.26 16.08 28.66
N CYS A 198 -12.17 16.52 28.00
CA CYS A 198 -10.80 16.14 28.39
C CYS A 198 -10.03 17.27 29.12
N GLN A 199 -10.71 18.27 29.68
CA GLN A 199 -10.08 19.37 30.42
C GLN A 199 -9.32 18.88 31.66
N ASP A 200 -9.87 17.93 32.41
CA ASP A 200 -9.22 17.36 33.60
C ASP A 200 -7.92 16.63 33.24
N VAL A 201 -7.91 15.94 32.09
CA VAL A 201 -6.69 15.29 31.59
C VAL A 201 -5.69 16.33 31.13
N ALA A 202 -6.12 17.41 30.46
CA ALA A 202 -5.23 18.51 30.09
C ALA A 202 -4.51 19.07 31.33
N LEU A 203 -5.23 19.32 32.43
CA LEU A 203 -4.65 19.80 33.68
C LEU A 203 -3.65 18.81 34.30
N LYS A 204 -3.99 17.51 34.31
CA LYS A 204 -3.08 16.45 34.79
C LYS A 204 -1.80 16.38 33.96
N VAL A 205 -1.92 16.46 32.64
CA VAL A 205 -0.75 16.39 31.77
C VAL A 205 0.07 17.68 31.88
N ASP A 206 -0.54 18.85 32.00
CA ASP A 206 0.16 20.11 32.29
C ASP A 206 0.95 20.05 33.60
N ALA A 207 0.38 19.42 34.64
CA ALA A 207 1.09 19.17 35.90
C ALA A 207 2.31 18.24 35.70
N LYS A 208 2.17 17.12 34.97
CA LYS A 208 3.28 16.22 34.61
C LYS A 208 4.36 16.95 33.79
N VAL A 209 3.98 17.80 32.85
CA VAL A 209 4.91 18.61 32.05
C VAL A 209 5.64 19.63 32.92
N ALA A 210 4.95 20.27 33.87
CA ALA A 210 5.56 21.20 34.80
C ALA A 210 6.58 20.51 35.72
N GLU A 211 6.27 19.30 36.19
CA GLU A 211 7.19 18.46 36.97
C GLU A 211 8.43 18.09 36.16
N LEU A 212 8.27 17.57 34.93
CA LEU A 212 9.38 17.26 34.03
C LEU A 212 10.19 18.49 33.57
N ARG A 213 9.68 19.71 33.75
CA ARG A 213 10.44 20.95 33.54
C ARG A 213 11.24 21.35 34.77
N LYS A 214 10.77 21.02 35.98
CA LYS A 214 11.50 21.22 37.24
C LYS A 214 12.62 20.20 37.41
N GLU A 215 12.40 18.97 36.97
CA GLU A 215 13.39 17.89 37.10
C GLU A 215 14.59 18.03 36.18
N VAL A 216 14.50 18.77 35.06
CA VAL A 216 15.69 19.07 34.25
C VAL A 216 16.50 20.11 35.01
N PRO A 217 17.57 19.72 35.73
CA PRO A 217 18.42 20.69 36.37
C PRO A 217 19.07 21.43 35.20
N THR A 218 18.83 22.74 35.10
CA THR A 218 19.56 23.59 34.16
C THR A 218 21.04 23.17 34.23
N PRO A 219 21.66 22.77 33.11
CA PRO A 219 23.06 22.34 33.13
C PRO A 219 23.85 23.49 33.70
N THR A 220 24.24 23.32 34.96
CA THR A 220 25.09 24.24 35.69
C THR A 220 26.29 24.46 34.81
N ALA A 221 26.51 25.72 34.43
CA ALA A 221 27.72 26.16 33.77
C ALA A 221 28.90 25.45 34.45
N GLY A 222 29.75 24.82 33.64
CA GLY A 222 30.81 23.95 34.14
C GLY A 222 31.61 24.60 35.27
N PRO A 223 32.11 23.82 36.23
CA PRO A 223 33.02 24.32 37.23
C PRO A 223 34.32 24.71 36.52
N SER A 224 34.46 26.00 36.19
CA SER A 224 35.77 26.59 36.00
C SER A 224 36.52 26.44 37.31
N ALA A 225 37.56 25.63 37.25
CA ALA A 225 38.79 25.71 38.04
C ALA A 225 38.64 26.07 39.53
N SER A 226 38.86 25.05 40.35
CA SER A 226 39.52 25.13 41.65
C SER A 226 40.54 26.27 41.77
N THR A 227 40.22 27.29 42.58
CA THR A 227 41.23 28.01 43.35
C THR A 227 40.87 27.87 44.82
N SER A 228 41.81 27.29 45.54
CA SER A 228 41.84 27.02 46.97
C SER A 228 41.62 28.25 47.85
N SER A 229 41.11 27.98 49.05
CA SER A 229 41.26 28.74 50.31
C SER A 229 40.63 30.14 50.39
N ALA A 230 40.12 30.64 51.50
CA ALA A 230 39.65 30.15 52.79
C ALA A 230 39.04 31.38 53.49
N THR A 231 38.18 31.15 54.50
CA THR A 231 37.98 32.04 55.65
C THR A 231 37.05 33.28 55.51
N ALA A 232 35.80 33.06 55.95
CA ALA A 232 34.98 33.86 56.88
C ALA A 232 35.12 35.41 56.94
N THR A 233 34.02 36.14 56.74
CA THR A 233 33.16 36.75 57.80
C THR A 233 32.09 37.69 57.19
N PRO A 234 31.00 38.00 57.91
CA PRO A 234 29.89 38.82 57.44
C PRO A 234 30.01 40.28 57.92
N ASN A 235 29.70 41.27 57.07
CA ASN A 235 29.34 42.61 57.56
C ASN A 235 28.69 43.50 56.49
N VAL A 236 27.48 43.98 56.82
CA VAL A 236 27.06 45.40 56.72
C VAL A 236 27.08 46.07 55.33
N SER A 237 25.88 46.23 54.75
CA SER A 237 25.48 47.34 53.86
C SER A 237 25.61 48.71 54.57
N PRO A 238 25.46 49.93 53.97
CA PRO A 238 25.03 50.33 52.61
C PRO A 238 25.81 51.56 52.04
N THR A 239 25.29 52.16 50.96
CA THR A 239 25.28 53.61 50.62
C THR A 239 26.02 54.09 49.34
N LYS A 240 25.26 54.91 48.58
CA LYS A 240 25.67 56.02 47.68
C LYS A 240 26.09 55.70 46.23
N SER A 241 25.12 55.88 45.33
CA SER A 241 25.02 56.66 44.07
C SER A 241 26.26 57.45 43.54
N PRO A 242 26.17 58.22 42.42
CA PRO A 242 25.93 57.88 40.99
C PRO A 242 26.85 58.69 40.02
N THR A 243 27.27 58.17 38.85
CA THR A 243 27.87 59.05 37.80
C THR A 243 27.87 58.34 36.44
N LYS A 244 27.02 58.74 35.49
CA LYS A 244 27.34 59.66 34.37
C LYS A 244 28.64 59.30 33.62
N SER A 245 28.53 58.89 32.35
CA SER A 245 29.20 59.51 31.19
C SER A 245 28.81 58.75 29.91
N ALA A 246 28.18 59.43 28.94
CA ALA A 246 28.79 59.88 27.68
C ALA A 246 28.79 58.78 26.60
N LEU A 247 27.88 58.87 25.62
CA LEU A 247 28.00 59.60 24.34
C LEU A 247 28.85 58.86 23.29
N LYS A 248 28.23 58.72 22.10
CA LYS A 248 28.84 58.63 20.75
C LYS A 248 29.60 57.33 20.44
N THR A 249 29.57 56.76 19.23
CA THR A 249 29.09 57.18 17.91
C THR A 249 29.00 55.94 17.02
N ARG A 250 28.06 55.99 16.06
CA ARG A 250 28.02 55.21 14.81
C ARG A 250 29.32 55.40 14.01
N PRO A 251 29.72 54.45 13.16
CA PRO A 251 29.72 54.79 11.73
C PRO A 251 29.26 53.67 10.80
N LEU A 252 28.70 54.11 9.68
CA LEU A 252 28.52 53.37 8.43
C LEU A 252 29.70 53.69 7.49
N ASP A 253 29.90 52.76 6.57
CA ASP A 253 30.52 52.86 5.23
C ASP A 253 32.01 52.54 4.96
N ALA A 254 32.13 51.77 3.87
CA ALA A 254 33.21 51.62 2.88
C ALA A 254 34.46 50.73 3.17
N SER A 255 34.40 49.50 2.64
CA SER A 255 35.34 48.76 1.72
C SER A 255 36.74 49.34 1.39
N PRO A 256 37.73 48.61 0.78
CA PRO A 256 37.89 47.18 0.46
C PRO A 256 39.31 46.60 0.79
N THR A 257 39.55 45.34 0.38
CA THR A 257 40.85 44.76 -0.05
C THR A 257 41.81 44.17 1.00
N LYS A 258 41.90 42.83 1.02
CA LYS A 258 43.10 41.99 0.75
C LYS A 258 43.10 40.70 1.57
N THR A 259 43.25 39.61 0.85
CA THR A 259 43.53 38.24 1.31
C THR A 259 44.78 38.19 2.20
N PRO A 260 44.87 37.18 3.09
CA PRO A 260 45.87 36.16 2.81
C PRO A 260 45.35 34.72 3.03
N THR A 261 45.54 33.94 1.98
CA THR A 261 45.78 32.49 1.96
C THR A 261 46.26 31.88 3.28
N HIS A 262 45.48 30.95 3.83
CA HIS A 262 46.06 29.86 4.62
C HIS A 262 45.39 28.52 4.26
N LYS A 263 46.13 27.74 3.47
CA LYS A 263 45.83 26.33 3.18
C LYS A 263 46.05 25.53 4.48
N ARG A 264 44.99 24.93 5.05
CA ARG A 264 45.17 23.75 5.91
C ARG A 264 44.95 22.52 5.05
N LYS A 265 46.06 21.82 4.80
CA LYS A 265 46.09 20.45 4.30
C LYS A 265 45.36 19.58 5.34
N VAL A 266 44.26 18.96 4.94
CA VAL A 266 43.71 17.81 5.65
C VAL A 266 44.16 16.60 4.85
N ALA A 267 45.05 15.81 5.44
CA ALA A 267 45.43 14.50 4.95
C ALA A 267 44.30 13.53 5.30
N PHE A 268 43.68 12.91 4.30
CA PHE A 268 42.83 11.75 4.50
C PHE A 268 43.73 10.52 4.47
N HIS A 269 43.72 9.78 5.58
CA HIS A 269 44.32 8.46 5.67
C HIS A 269 43.40 7.50 4.91
N ASP A 270 43.89 7.02 3.77
CA ASP A 270 43.25 6.02 2.94
C ASP A 270 43.71 4.65 3.45
N LEU A 271 42.76 3.82 3.92
CA LEU A 271 42.96 2.41 4.16
C LEU A 271 41.85 1.64 3.44
N ALA A 272 42.19 1.29 2.20
CA ALA A 272 41.92 0.02 1.55
C ALA A 272 40.84 -0.87 2.19
N THR A 273 39.72 -0.98 1.51
CA THR A 273 39.03 -2.27 1.37
C THR A 273 38.44 -2.32 -0.04
N ASP A 274 39.03 -3.19 -0.85
CA ASP A 274 38.55 -3.58 -2.18
C ASP A 274 37.10 -4.07 -2.14
N GLU A 275 36.39 -3.82 -3.24
CA GLU A 275 35.50 -4.75 -3.97
C GLU A 275 34.29 -3.98 -4.59
N ASP A 276 34.43 -3.68 -5.88
CA ASP A 276 33.43 -3.49 -6.94
C ASP A 276 32.07 -2.82 -6.63
N GLN A 277 32.01 -1.50 -6.92
CA GLN A 277 30.77 -0.79 -7.27
C GLN A 277 30.91 -0.05 -8.59
N SER A 278 30.29 -0.58 -9.64
CA SER A 278 30.08 0.11 -10.92
C SER A 278 29.00 1.18 -10.77
N VAL A 279 29.42 2.45 -10.70
CA VAL A 279 28.56 3.63 -10.70
C VAL A 279 28.19 4.00 -12.14
N LEU A 280 26.89 4.16 -12.39
CA LEU A 280 26.33 4.68 -13.63
C LEU A 280 26.61 6.18 -13.76
N GLU A 281 27.23 6.53 -14.88
CA GLU A 281 27.69 7.86 -15.26
C GLU A 281 26.54 8.64 -15.96
N THR A 282 26.10 9.75 -15.36
CA THR A 282 25.19 10.72 -15.97
C THR A 282 25.98 11.72 -16.83
N PRO A 283 25.63 11.93 -18.13
CA PRO A 283 26.31 12.92 -18.94
C PRO A 283 25.70 14.33 -18.84
N THR A 284 26.63 15.28 -18.77
CA THR A 284 26.49 16.69 -18.45
C THR A 284 26.22 17.57 -19.68
N LYS A 285 25.08 18.26 -19.67
CA LYS A 285 24.88 19.70 -19.98
C LYS A 285 25.97 20.45 -20.78
N LYS A 286 25.73 20.71 -22.07
CA LYS A 286 26.21 21.86 -22.89
C LYS A 286 25.19 22.05 -24.04
N ARG A 287 24.82 23.20 -24.59
CA ARG A 287 25.25 24.61 -24.53
C ARG A 287 24.11 25.46 -25.14
N ARG A 288 24.03 26.73 -24.73
CA ARG A 288 23.09 27.77 -25.20
C ARG A 288 23.67 28.53 -26.39
N THR A 289 22.93 28.64 -27.51
CA THR A 289 23.06 29.72 -28.51
C THR A 289 21.70 30.01 -29.17
N SER A 290 21.53 31.28 -29.52
CA SER A 290 20.36 32.11 -29.86
C SER A 290 19.62 31.82 -31.18
N PRO A 291 18.46 32.48 -31.44
CA PRO A 291 17.51 32.10 -32.48
C PRO A 291 17.64 32.94 -33.77
N ALA A 292 17.24 32.35 -34.91
CA ALA A 292 16.88 33.07 -36.13
C ALA A 292 15.79 32.29 -36.90
N LYS A 293 14.73 33.00 -37.28
CA LYS A 293 13.71 32.63 -38.29
C LYS A 293 14.41 32.38 -39.65
N PRO A 294 13.90 31.53 -40.58
CA PRO A 294 12.82 31.97 -41.48
C PRO A 294 11.88 30.89 -42.08
N VAL A 295 10.69 31.36 -42.47
CA VAL A 295 9.98 31.13 -43.76
C VAL A 295 9.38 29.74 -44.09
N LEU A 296 8.05 29.77 -44.33
CA LEU A 296 7.18 28.79 -45.00
C LEU A 296 7.64 28.49 -46.45
N PRO A 297 7.32 27.31 -47.02
CA PRO A 297 6.09 27.23 -47.84
C PRO A 297 5.34 25.86 -47.85
N GLN A 298 4.01 26.00 -47.95
CA GLN A 298 3.05 25.28 -48.80
C GLN A 298 3.03 23.73 -48.97
N LEU A 299 1.83 23.19 -48.67
CA LEU A 299 0.95 22.33 -49.48
C LEU A 299 1.50 21.05 -50.14
N SER A 300 1.04 19.88 -49.67
CA SER A 300 0.56 18.72 -50.47
C SER A 300 -0.05 17.67 -49.51
N VAL A 301 -1.37 17.47 -49.48
CA VAL A 301 -2.15 16.43 -50.21
C VAL A 301 -1.71 14.98 -49.90
N LEU A 302 -2.54 14.29 -49.09
CA LEU A 302 -3.02 12.87 -49.06
C LEU A 302 -2.15 11.72 -49.67
N PRO A 303 -2.25 10.44 -49.22
CA PRO A 303 -3.48 9.79 -48.71
C PRO A 303 -3.36 8.83 -47.50
N VAL A 304 -4.54 8.55 -46.95
CA VAL A 304 -4.85 7.64 -45.84
C VAL A 304 -4.86 6.18 -46.30
N PRO A 305 -4.23 5.22 -45.59
CA PRO A 305 -4.46 3.80 -45.82
C PRO A 305 -5.74 3.31 -45.14
N VAL A 306 -6.65 2.78 -45.96
CA VAL A 306 -7.87 2.06 -45.58
C VAL A 306 -7.51 0.77 -44.84
N SER A 307 -7.86 0.69 -43.55
CA SER A 307 -7.77 -0.53 -42.76
C SER A 307 -9.14 -1.18 -42.66
N THR A 308 -9.37 -2.16 -43.52
CA THR A 308 -10.50 -3.09 -43.48
C THR A 308 -10.27 -4.10 -42.35
N ARG A 309 -11.09 -4.04 -41.29
CA ARG A 309 -11.22 -5.15 -40.32
C ARG A 309 -12.63 -5.74 -40.34
N PRO A 310 -12.75 -7.07 -40.36
CA PRO A 310 -14.03 -7.75 -40.44
C PRO A 310 -14.74 -7.83 -39.09
N SER A 311 -16.04 -7.51 -39.14
CA SER A 311 -17.03 -7.82 -38.11
C SER A 311 -17.24 -9.33 -38.01
N ARG A 312 -17.15 -9.90 -36.80
CA ARG A 312 -17.63 -11.24 -36.47
C ARG A 312 -18.24 -11.27 -35.06
N SER A 313 -19.57 -11.26 -35.03
CA SER A 313 -20.39 -12.14 -34.19
C SER A 313 -21.36 -12.86 -35.16
N PRO A 314 -21.86 -14.09 -34.85
CA PRO A 314 -22.96 -14.19 -33.90
C PRO A 314 -22.99 -15.46 -33.02
N THR A 315 -23.64 -15.26 -31.89
CA THR A 315 -24.14 -16.24 -30.92
C THR A 315 -25.14 -17.19 -31.57
N LYS A 316 -24.90 -18.51 -31.49
CA LYS A 316 -25.91 -19.54 -31.78
C LYS A 316 -26.28 -20.23 -30.47
N ARG A 317 -27.51 -20.01 -30.01
CA ARG A 317 -28.13 -20.70 -28.86
C ARG A 317 -28.31 -22.18 -29.21
N GLY A 318 -27.87 -23.05 -28.31
CA GLY A 318 -28.27 -24.46 -28.24
C GLY A 318 -29.22 -24.68 -27.06
N PRO A 319 -30.16 -25.63 -27.16
CA PRO A 319 -31.18 -25.89 -26.13
C PRO A 319 -30.62 -26.75 -24.99
N PHE A 320 -30.94 -26.38 -23.76
CA PHE A 320 -30.75 -27.23 -22.58
C PHE A 320 -31.83 -28.32 -22.54
N PRO A 321 -31.50 -29.58 -22.20
CA PRO A 321 -32.45 -30.52 -21.65
C PRO A 321 -32.47 -30.44 -20.11
N ASP A 322 -33.69 -30.51 -19.58
CA ASP A 322 -34.04 -30.66 -18.18
C ASP A 322 -33.59 -32.01 -17.58
N SER A 323 -33.60 -32.04 -16.25
CA SER A 323 -33.71 -33.21 -15.36
C SER A 323 -32.41 -33.73 -14.73
N ALA A 324 -32.26 -33.51 -13.42
CA ALA A 324 -32.50 -34.58 -12.45
C ALA A 324 -32.32 -34.06 -11.01
N THR A 325 -33.43 -34.14 -10.28
CA THR A 325 -33.52 -34.21 -8.82
C THR A 325 -32.55 -35.24 -8.26
N SER A 326 -31.69 -34.83 -7.32
CA SER A 326 -31.06 -35.77 -6.39
C SER A 326 -31.02 -35.18 -4.99
N SER A 327 -31.87 -35.78 -4.17
CA SER A 327 -32.00 -35.60 -2.73
C SER A 327 -30.81 -36.26 -2.03
N SER A 328 -30.10 -35.52 -1.18
CA SER A 328 -29.25 -36.12 -0.15
C SER A 328 -29.27 -35.25 1.09
N ARG A 329 -30.05 -35.75 2.05
CA ARG A 329 -30.26 -35.29 3.41
C ARG A 329 -28.99 -35.59 4.21
N ALA A 330 -28.15 -34.58 4.45
CA ALA A 330 -27.02 -34.70 5.38
C ALA A 330 -27.44 -34.15 6.74
N MET A 331 -27.46 -35.04 7.73
CA MET A 331 -27.82 -34.72 9.11
C MET A 331 -26.72 -33.88 9.77
N LEU A 332 -27.16 -32.83 10.45
CA LEU A 332 -26.37 -32.02 11.37
C LEU A 332 -26.10 -32.86 12.64
N ASN A 333 -24.84 -33.18 12.90
CA ASN A 333 -24.38 -33.66 14.20
C ASN A 333 -23.77 -32.47 14.97
N PRO A 334 -24.25 -32.15 16.18
CA PRO A 334 -23.64 -31.16 17.05
C PRO A 334 -22.40 -31.76 17.74
N LEU A 335 -21.27 -31.07 17.64
CA LEU A 335 -20.05 -31.39 18.39
C LEU A 335 -20.26 -31.06 19.87
N GLN A 336 -20.29 -32.13 20.66
CA GLN A 336 -20.15 -32.11 22.11
C GLN A 336 -18.72 -31.72 22.50
N THR A 337 -18.64 -30.76 23.41
CA THR A 337 -17.51 -30.45 24.26
C THR A 337 -17.22 -31.61 25.22
N SER A 338 -15.97 -32.08 25.25
CA SER A 338 -15.42 -32.85 26.37
C SER A 338 -13.97 -32.43 26.56
N GLU A 339 -13.76 -31.68 27.63
CA GLU A 339 -12.51 -31.54 28.37
C GLU A 339 -12.22 -32.85 29.14
N GLU A 340 -11.02 -32.93 29.74
CA GLU A 340 -10.40 -34.07 30.46
C GLU A 340 -9.66 -35.07 29.56
N ASP A 341 -8.48 -35.60 29.88
CA ASP A 341 -7.42 -35.25 30.82
C ASP A 341 -6.21 -36.14 30.43
N LEU A 342 -5.02 -35.72 30.86
CA LEU A 342 -3.85 -36.54 31.21
C LEU A 342 -3.42 -37.77 30.36
N ASP A 343 -2.20 -37.59 29.83
CA ASP A 343 -1.03 -38.44 30.07
C ASP A 343 -0.94 -39.80 29.36
N ARG A 344 0.30 -40.10 28.92
CA ARG A 344 0.93 -41.42 28.77
C ARG A 344 1.71 -41.57 27.46
N SER A 345 3.02 -41.60 27.68
CA SER A 345 4.07 -42.07 26.80
C SER A 345 3.72 -43.35 26.05
N GLN A 346 4.12 -43.44 24.78
CA GLN A 346 4.92 -44.56 24.27
C GLN A 346 5.37 -44.30 22.82
N GLN A 347 6.69 -44.27 22.63
CA GLN A 347 7.34 -44.57 21.36
C GLN A 347 7.00 -46.00 20.94
N PRO A 348 7.08 -46.29 19.63
CA PRO A 348 7.96 -47.38 19.26
C PRO A 348 8.89 -47.01 18.10
N ALA A 349 10.08 -47.58 18.20
CA ALA A 349 11.17 -47.53 17.24
C ALA A 349 11.04 -48.60 16.14
N PHE A 350 11.82 -48.37 15.08
CA PHE A 350 12.35 -49.30 14.06
C PHE A 350 11.50 -49.57 12.80
N PRO A 351 12.11 -50.02 11.67
CA PRO A 351 13.56 -50.08 11.33
C PRO A 351 13.94 -49.49 9.95
N LEU A 352 15.26 -49.32 9.80
CA LEU A 352 16.00 -49.24 8.54
C LEU A 352 15.65 -50.38 7.55
N VAL A 353 15.49 -50.04 6.27
CA VAL A 353 15.75 -50.91 5.10
C VAL A 353 16.30 -49.98 4.01
N ALA A 354 17.61 -49.95 3.81
CA ALA A 354 18.40 -50.76 2.88
C ALA A 354 18.09 -50.50 1.38
N SER A 355 19.10 -49.88 0.77
CA SER A 355 19.56 -49.90 -0.62
C SER A 355 18.79 -50.75 -1.65
N ALA A 356 18.46 -50.12 -2.77
CA ALA A 356 18.42 -50.79 -4.07
C ALA A 356 18.92 -49.84 -5.17
N ASP A 357 20.11 -50.14 -5.67
CA ASP A 357 20.61 -49.74 -6.97
C ASP A 357 19.62 -50.18 -8.06
N PHE A 358 19.23 -49.25 -8.94
CA PHE A 358 18.62 -49.61 -10.23
C PHE A 358 19.34 -48.87 -11.35
N SER A 359 20.21 -49.64 -12.00
CA SER A 359 20.77 -49.41 -13.30
C SER A 359 19.74 -49.72 -14.40
N GLY A 360 19.70 -48.84 -15.41
CA GLY A 360 19.34 -49.19 -16.78
C GLY A 360 17.85 -49.27 -17.14
N GLN A 361 17.40 -48.32 -17.97
CA GLN A 361 16.85 -48.56 -19.32
C GLN A 361 16.14 -47.28 -19.82
N GLY A 362 16.68 -46.66 -20.86
CA GLY A 362 15.88 -45.82 -21.76
C GLY A 362 14.90 -46.69 -22.55
N PRO A 363 13.82 -46.12 -23.13
CA PRO A 363 13.91 -45.81 -24.57
C PRO A 363 12.97 -44.70 -25.11
N SER A 364 13.24 -44.37 -26.38
CA SER A 364 12.28 -44.05 -27.45
C SER A 364 11.55 -42.70 -27.49
N THR A 365 11.98 -41.92 -28.47
CA THR A 365 11.24 -40.87 -29.18
C THR A 365 10.09 -41.44 -30.02
N PRO A 366 9.01 -40.66 -30.25
CA PRO A 366 8.26 -40.79 -31.49
C PRO A 366 8.00 -39.44 -32.19
N ARG A 367 8.68 -39.32 -33.34
CA ARG A 367 8.24 -38.86 -34.67
C ARG A 367 6.80 -38.29 -34.84
N ARG A 368 6.75 -36.97 -35.13
CA ARG A 368 6.07 -36.26 -36.25
C ARG A 368 4.67 -36.74 -36.71
N ARG A 369 3.68 -35.83 -36.68
CA ARG A 369 2.67 -35.65 -37.75
C ARG A 369 2.00 -34.26 -37.65
N ALA A 370 1.97 -33.55 -38.78
CA ALA A 370 1.21 -32.32 -38.99
C ALA A 370 -0.13 -32.65 -39.68
N PRO A 371 -1.25 -31.96 -39.37
CA PRO A 371 -2.47 -32.07 -40.15
C PRO A 371 -2.60 -30.94 -41.17
N GLN A 372 -3.02 -31.35 -42.36
CA GLN A 372 -3.29 -30.57 -43.55
C GLN A 372 -4.61 -29.80 -43.48
N THR A 373 -4.64 -28.68 -44.17
CA THR A 373 -5.82 -27.87 -44.51
C THR A 373 -6.74 -28.57 -45.51
N PRO A 374 -8.07 -28.39 -45.41
CA PRO A 374 -8.96 -28.62 -46.55
C PRO A 374 -9.44 -27.32 -47.19
N THR A 375 -9.28 -27.35 -48.51
CA THR A 375 -9.79 -26.52 -49.60
C THR A 375 -11.30 -26.75 -49.80
N SER A 376 -12.10 -25.69 -50.02
CA SER A 376 -13.37 -25.72 -50.76
C SER A 376 -13.85 -24.28 -50.98
N ALA A 377 -13.82 -23.70 -52.18
CA ALA A 377 -14.66 -23.90 -53.38
C ALA A 377 -15.71 -22.79 -53.55
N ARG A 378 -15.63 -22.18 -54.73
CA ARG A 378 -16.53 -21.22 -55.39
C ARG A 378 -18.01 -21.65 -55.39
N ARG A 379 -18.94 -20.68 -55.34
CA ARG A 379 -19.83 -20.30 -56.49
C ARG A 379 -20.89 -19.25 -56.13
N ALA A 380 -21.17 -18.42 -57.15
CA ALA A 380 -22.42 -17.73 -57.55
C ALA A 380 -23.15 -16.83 -56.53
N SER A 381 -23.37 -15.52 -56.76
CA SER A 381 -24.15 -14.86 -57.83
C SER A 381 -25.66 -15.09 -57.71
N SER A 382 -26.40 -14.08 -57.23
CA SER A 382 -27.64 -13.56 -57.85
C SER A 382 -28.21 -12.39 -57.04
N ASN A 383 -28.53 -11.29 -57.74
CA ASN A 383 -29.73 -10.43 -57.67
C ASN A 383 -30.54 -10.46 -56.35
N GLY A 384 -30.88 -9.34 -55.70
CA GLY A 384 -31.61 -8.18 -56.22
C GLY A 384 -32.97 -8.10 -55.51
N LEU A 385 -33.50 -6.89 -55.27
CA LEU A 385 -34.86 -6.58 -54.78
C LEU A 385 -35.08 -6.95 -53.28
N GLU A 386 -35.83 -6.25 -52.43
CA GLU A 386 -36.82 -5.19 -52.53
C GLU A 386 -37.08 -4.69 -51.10
N THR A 387 -37.30 -3.40 -50.92
CA THR A 387 -37.90 -2.81 -49.71
C THR A 387 -39.39 -3.16 -49.62
N PRO A 388 -39.92 -3.51 -48.43
CA PRO A 388 -41.33 -3.32 -48.16
C PRO A 388 -41.60 -2.17 -47.20
N THR A 389 -42.53 -1.37 -47.67
CA THR A 389 -43.18 -0.20 -47.12
C THR A 389 -44.04 -0.53 -45.90
N SER A 390 -44.14 0.47 -45.03
CA SER A 390 -45.22 0.79 -44.08
C SER A 390 -46.51 -0.06 -44.16
N VAL A 391 -46.90 -0.64 -43.03
CA VAL A 391 -48.30 -0.96 -42.75
C VAL A 391 -48.71 -0.33 -41.43
N SER A 392 -49.59 0.66 -41.59
CA SER A 392 -50.42 1.30 -40.58
C SER A 392 -51.30 0.29 -39.85
N ARG A 393 -51.36 0.33 -38.52
CA ARG A 393 -52.41 -0.36 -37.75
C ARG A 393 -52.96 0.56 -36.67
N MET A 394 -54.23 0.93 -36.88
CA MET A 394 -55.07 1.69 -35.96
C MET A 394 -55.36 0.92 -34.66
N GLY A 395 -55.49 1.70 -33.58
CA GLY A 395 -56.62 1.59 -32.68
C GLY A 395 -56.43 0.76 -31.40
N ARG A 396 -56.12 1.44 -30.29
CA ARG A 396 -56.89 1.35 -29.04
C ARG A 396 -56.45 2.44 -28.07
N GLN A 397 -57.39 3.34 -27.77
CA GLN A 397 -57.25 4.37 -26.76
C GLN A 397 -57.26 3.73 -25.37
N ALA A 398 -56.23 4.03 -24.58
CA ALA A 398 -56.21 3.87 -23.13
C ALA A 398 -56.00 5.26 -22.51
N PRO A 399 -56.61 5.55 -21.35
CA PRO A 399 -56.61 6.89 -20.76
C PRO A 399 -55.20 7.32 -20.37
N ARG A 400 -54.87 8.51 -20.88
CA ARG A 400 -53.63 9.28 -20.78
C ARG A 400 -53.42 9.76 -19.35
N LEU A 401 -52.50 9.12 -18.62
CA LEU A 401 -51.82 9.77 -17.49
C LEU A 401 -50.72 10.67 -18.06
N GLU A 402 -50.66 11.90 -17.58
CA GLU A 402 -49.68 12.92 -17.96
C GLU A 402 -48.26 12.45 -17.65
N ILE A 403 -47.61 11.88 -18.67
CA ILE A 403 -46.18 11.62 -18.69
C ILE A 403 -45.52 12.92 -19.16
N LEU A 404 -44.86 13.60 -18.23
CA LEU A 404 -43.95 14.72 -18.47
C LEU A 404 -42.96 14.36 -19.59
N ASP A 405 -42.87 15.22 -20.60
CA ASP A 405 -42.01 15.11 -21.77
C ASP A 405 -40.55 14.76 -21.40
N GLU A 406 -40.17 13.48 -21.57
CA GLU A 406 -38.77 13.08 -21.54
C GLU A 406 -38.14 13.34 -22.92
N PRO A 407 -37.09 14.17 -23.04
CA PRO A 407 -36.54 14.55 -24.33
C PRO A 407 -35.94 13.35 -25.07
N PRO A 408 -36.02 13.33 -26.41
CA PRO A 408 -35.57 12.19 -27.22
C PRO A 408 -34.07 11.95 -27.03
N ARG A 409 -33.73 10.75 -26.54
CA ARG A 409 -32.33 10.33 -26.29
C ARG A 409 -31.59 10.18 -27.63
N PRO A 410 -30.51 10.94 -27.88
CA PRO A 410 -29.73 10.79 -29.09
C PRO A 410 -29.02 9.43 -29.08
N ARG A 411 -29.29 8.61 -30.11
CA ARG A 411 -28.56 7.37 -30.34
C ARG A 411 -27.21 7.70 -30.97
N PHE A 412 -26.18 7.00 -30.48
CA PHE A 412 -24.77 7.08 -30.86
C PHE A 412 -23.97 8.22 -30.18
N ARG A 413 -23.38 7.89 -29.02
CA ARG A 413 -22.20 8.59 -28.50
C ARG A 413 -20.98 7.66 -28.59
N PRO A 414 -19.79 8.17 -28.97
CA PRO A 414 -18.56 7.39 -28.99
C PRO A 414 -18.25 6.81 -27.59
N VAL A 415 -17.93 5.52 -27.54
CA VAL A 415 -17.78 4.67 -26.34
C VAL A 415 -16.65 5.12 -25.37
N TYR A 416 -15.92 6.19 -25.68
CA TYR A 416 -14.70 6.58 -24.97
C TYR A 416 -14.74 7.93 -24.26
N LEU A 417 -15.90 8.59 -24.12
CA LEU A 417 -16.01 9.87 -23.41
C LEU A 417 -16.66 9.83 -22.02
N ASP A 418 -17.23 8.71 -21.59
CA ASP A 418 -17.83 8.58 -20.26
C ASP A 418 -17.02 7.64 -19.35
N HIS A 419 -15.84 8.09 -18.92
CA HIS A 419 -15.20 7.51 -17.74
C HIS A 419 -16.09 7.63 -16.48
N ARG A 420 -17.07 8.55 -16.50
CA ARG A 420 -18.12 8.64 -15.46
C ARG A 420 -19.03 7.42 -15.40
N GLN A 421 -19.22 6.67 -16.50
CA GLN A 421 -20.08 5.49 -16.52
C GLN A 421 -19.50 4.30 -15.74
N TRP A 422 -18.18 4.29 -15.57
CA TRP A 422 -17.48 3.27 -14.78
C TRP A 422 -17.43 3.59 -13.29
N VAL A 423 -17.71 4.84 -12.90
CA VAL A 423 -17.75 5.30 -11.50
C VAL A 423 -19.18 5.36 -10.97
N SER A 424 -20.19 5.42 -11.84
CA SER A 424 -21.59 5.29 -11.41
C SER A 424 -21.87 3.86 -10.95
N ARG A 425 -22.29 3.70 -9.69
CA ARG A 425 -22.77 2.41 -9.15
C ARG A 425 -23.91 1.90 -10.02
N ASP A 426 -23.92 0.59 -10.28
CA ASP A 426 -24.99 -0.04 -11.05
C ASP A 426 -26.35 0.21 -10.36
N PRO A 427 -27.35 0.78 -11.05
CA PRO A 427 -28.68 1.05 -10.47
C PRO A 427 -29.44 -0.20 -10.00
N ARG A 428 -28.97 -1.41 -10.35
CA ARG A 428 -29.44 -2.65 -9.72
C ARG A 428 -28.86 -2.85 -8.32
N ILE A 429 -27.55 -2.66 -8.17
CA ILE A 429 -26.86 -2.76 -6.88
C ILE A 429 -27.40 -1.72 -5.90
N GLU A 430 -27.69 -0.49 -6.35
CA GLU A 430 -28.32 0.51 -5.48
C GLU A 430 -29.72 0.09 -4.98
N ARG A 431 -30.50 -0.61 -5.80
CA ARG A 431 -31.82 -1.11 -5.40
C ARG A 431 -31.70 -2.23 -4.37
N GLU A 432 -30.80 -3.17 -4.59
CA GLU A 432 -30.52 -4.25 -3.62
C GLU A 432 -29.99 -3.67 -2.30
N TRP A 433 -29.10 -2.69 -2.36
CA TRP A 433 -28.57 -2.02 -1.19
C TRP A 433 -29.66 -1.31 -0.36
N ARG A 434 -30.61 -0.61 -1.00
CA ARG A 434 -31.75 0.00 -0.29
C ARG A 434 -32.62 -1.04 0.41
N LEU A 435 -32.90 -2.17 -0.23
CA LEU A 435 -33.66 -3.26 0.41
C LEU A 435 -32.92 -3.81 1.63
N VAL A 436 -31.59 -3.96 1.56
CA VAL A 436 -30.77 -4.39 2.70
C VAL A 436 -30.78 -3.35 3.82
N GLU A 437 -30.70 -2.06 3.52
CA GLU A 437 -30.79 -0.99 4.52
C GLU A 437 -32.17 -0.93 5.20
N GLU A 438 -33.24 -1.07 4.43
CA GLU A 438 -34.61 -1.14 4.97
C GLU A 438 -34.78 -2.36 5.87
N PHE A 439 -34.28 -3.53 5.44
CA PHE A 439 -34.29 -4.74 6.24
C PHE A 439 -33.48 -4.56 7.54
N ARG A 440 -32.29 -3.97 7.47
CA ARG A 440 -31.45 -3.66 8.63
C ARG A 440 -32.17 -2.74 9.61
N ARG A 441 -32.84 -1.68 9.11
CA ARG A 441 -33.64 -0.78 9.95
C ARG A 441 -34.79 -1.51 10.65
N SER A 442 -35.47 -2.43 9.94
CA SER A 442 -36.57 -3.20 10.53
C SER A 442 -36.12 -4.11 11.70
N LEU A 443 -34.92 -4.70 11.60
CA LEU A 443 -34.34 -5.53 12.66
C LEU A 443 -33.97 -4.70 13.90
N VAL A 444 -33.42 -3.50 13.71
CA VAL A 444 -33.05 -2.61 14.83
C VAL A 444 -34.29 -2.15 15.61
N VAL A 445 -35.40 -1.87 14.92
CA VAL A 445 -36.67 -1.49 15.58
C VAL A 445 -37.25 -2.68 16.35
N SER A 446 -37.20 -3.89 15.77
CA SER A 446 -37.73 -5.11 16.41
C SER A 446 -36.95 -5.46 17.68
N ASN A 447 -35.61 -5.40 17.65
CA ASN A 447 -34.78 -5.67 18.83
C ASN A 447 -34.97 -4.65 19.95
N ARG A 448 -35.38 -3.40 19.63
CA ARG A 448 -35.65 -2.37 20.64
C ARG A 448 -36.99 -2.56 21.35
N ALA A 449 -37.95 -3.23 20.70
CA ALA A 449 -39.25 -3.54 21.29
C ALA A 449 -39.17 -4.70 22.28
N GLU A 450 -38.30 -5.70 22.05
CA GLU A 450 -38.16 -6.86 22.94
C GLU A 450 -37.35 -6.58 24.22
N VAL A 451 -36.50 -5.56 24.24
CA VAL A 451 -35.70 -5.19 25.43
C VAL A 451 -36.45 -4.23 26.36
N GLY A 452 -37.62 -3.73 25.95
CA GLY A 452 -38.45 -2.79 26.71
C GLY A 452 -39.67 -3.41 27.40
N ALA A 453 -39.86 -4.72 27.32
CA ALA A 453 -40.87 -5.50 28.04
C ALA A 453 -40.17 -6.42 29.04
#